data_AF-A0A936DH65-F1
#
_entry.id   AF-A0A936DH65-F1
#
_cell.length_a   1.000
_cell.length_b   1.000
_cell.length_c   1.000
_cell.angle_alpha   90.00
_cell.angle_beta   90.00
_cell.angle_gamma   90.00
#
_symmetry.space_group_name_H-M   'P 1'
#
loop_
_entity.id
_entity.type
_entity.pdbx_description
1 polymer ?
#
loop_
_entity_poly.entity_id
_entity_poly.type
_entity_poly.pdbx_seq_one_letter_code
_entity_poly.pdbx_strand_id
1 'polypeptide(L)'
;MTDASSDGIPAVLLAALPREARSAFTRAFPAEPATAAWLRNRLSVQGADVEDAARERDVVDSSLADSIALRLDKALAGYGAMTRLQQSVLHAAVEYFVLEHDGEADLDSNHGFEDDAAVANACLHWLGLDALLVPRR
;
A
#
# COMPACT_ATOMS: atom_id res chain seq x y z
N MET A 1 15.07 26.56 -9.61
CA MET A 1 13.80 26.61 -8.85
C MET A 1 12.80 25.78 -9.63
N THR A 2 12.69 24.51 -9.28
CA THR A 2 11.69 23.58 -9.82
C THR A 2 11.30 22.71 -8.64
N ASP A 3 10.33 23.22 -7.91
CA ASP A 3 9.60 22.51 -6.87
C ASP A 3 8.80 21.42 -7.60
N ALA A 4 9.31 20.20 -7.60
CA ALA A 4 8.62 19.06 -8.20
C ALA A 4 7.49 18.66 -7.25
N SER A 5 6.35 19.34 -7.43
CA SER A 5 5.00 19.00 -7.02
C SER A 5 4.86 17.97 -5.90
N SER A 6 4.78 18.47 -4.67
CA SER A 6 3.90 17.90 -3.64
C SER A 6 2.41 18.15 -3.94
N ASP A 7 2.06 18.65 -5.14
CA ASP A 7 0.70 19.09 -5.50
C ASP A 7 -0.33 17.95 -5.68
N GLY A 8 0.09 16.68 -5.67
CA GLY A 8 -0.79 15.53 -5.92
C GLY A 8 -1.30 14.81 -4.66
N ILE A 9 -0.50 14.78 -3.58
CA ILE A 9 -0.83 14.00 -2.39
C ILE A 9 -1.60 14.89 -1.41
N PRO A 10 -2.77 14.48 -0.91
CA PRO A 10 -3.48 15.24 0.11
C PRO A 10 -2.60 15.44 1.35
N ALA A 11 -2.35 16.69 1.75
CA ALA A 11 -1.48 17.00 2.89
C ALA A 11 -1.94 16.30 4.20
N VAL A 12 -3.26 16.16 4.39
CA VAL A 12 -3.85 15.44 5.52
C VAL A 12 -3.48 13.95 5.48
N LEU A 13 -3.51 13.33 4.30
CA LEU A 13 -3.08 11.94 4.13
C LEU A 13 -1.58 11.81 4.44
N LEU A 14 -0.74 12.64 3.82
CA LEU A 14 0.70 12.59 4.02
C LEU A 14 1.10 12.79 5.50
N ALA A 15 0.37 13.64 6.23
CA ALA A 15 0.57 13.85 7.66
C ALA A 15 0.15 12.64 8.52
N ALA A 16 -0.82 11.85 8.06
CA ALA A 16 -1.30 10.65 8.73
C ALA A 16 -0.40 9.42 8.51
N LEU A 17 0.45 9.43 7.47
CA LEU A 17 1.40 8.35 7.22
C LEU A 17 2.54 8.34 8.25
N PRO A 18 3.05 7.13 8.61
CA PRO A 18 4.31 6.98 9.36
C PRO A 18 5.42 7.80 8.72
N ARG A 19 6.31 8.39 9.52
CA ARG A 19 7.26 9.41 9.03
C ARG A 19 8.24 8.80 8.02
N GLU A 20 8.71 7.61 8.33
CA GLU A 20 9.56 6.72 7.53
C GLU A 20 8.89 6.36 6.18
N ALA A 21 7.60 6.04 6.18
CA ALA A 21 6.85 5.66 5.00
C ALA A 21 6.62 6.80 3.98
N ARG A 22 6.64 8.07 4.41
CA ARG A 22 6.27 9.22 3.55
C ARG A 22 7.08 9.31 2.28
N SER A 23 8.39 9.04 2.35
CA SER A 23 9.28 9.13 1.19
C SER A 23 8.95 8.04 0.17
N ALA A 24 8.85 6.79 0.63
CA ALA A 24 8.50 5.66 -0.22
C ALA A 24 7.08 5.80 -0.81
N PHE A 25 6.10 6.22 -0.01
CA PHE A 25 4.74 6.49 -0.48
C PHE A 25 4.69 7.60 -1.53
N THR A 26 5.48 8.67 -1.35
CA THR A 26 5.55 9.75 -2.34
C THR A 26 6.13 9.26 -3.67
N ARG A 27 7.11 8.34 -3.64
CA ARG A 27 7.65 7.71 -4.86
C ARG A 27 6.65 6.75 -5.52
N ALA A 28 5.87 6.03 -4.71
CA ALA A 28 4.80 5.16 -5.18
C ALA A 28 3.57 5.94 -5.69
N PHE A 29 3.47 7.24 -5.37
CA PHE A 29 2.33 8.05 -5.77
C PHE A 29 2.37 8.37 -7.26
N PRO A 30 1.41 7.87 -8.05
CA PRO A 30 1.48 7.92 -9.50
C PRO A 30 1.04 9.28 -10.03
N ALA A 31 1.65 9.73 -11.13
CA ALA A 31 1.14 10.85 -11.92
C ALA A 31 -0.21 10.49 -12.60
N GLU A 32 -0.36 9.24 -13.05
CA GLU A 32 -1.60 8.71 -13.61
C GLU A 32 -1.95 7.35 -12.99
N PRO A 33 -3.19 7.15 -12.50
CA PRO A 33 -3.58 5.90 -11.89
C PRO A 33 -3.63 4.75 -12.91
N ALA A 34 -3.18 3.55 -12.49
CA ALA A 34 -3.28 2.33 -13.28
C ALA A 34 -4.73 1.80 -13.30
N THR A 35 -4.96 0.71 -14.02
CA THR A 35 -6.26 0.02 -13.99
C THR A 35 -6.41 -0.86 -12.76
N ALA A 36 -7.64 -1.07 -12.29
CA ALA A 36 -7.91 -1.99 -11.18
C ALA A 36 -7.43 -3.42 -11.46
N ALA A 37 -7.53 -3.89 -12.71
CA ALA A 37 -7.04 -5.22 -13.10
C ALA A 37 -5.52 -5.34 -12.96
N TRP A 38 -4.78 -4.30 -13.34
CA TRP A 38 -3.33 -4.26 -13.17
C TRP A 38 -2.94 -4.26 -11.69
N LEU A 39 -3.61 -3.45 -10.86
CA LEU A 39 -3.35 -3.40 -9.41
C LEU A 39 -3.67 -4.73 -8.71
N ARG A 40 -4.74 -5.42 -9.11
CA ARG A 40 -5.03 -6.78 -8.60
C ARG A 40 -3.94 -7.78 -8.97
N ASN A 41 -3.42 -7.70 -10.19
CA ASN A 41 -2.31 -8.55 -10.60
C ASN A 41 -1.07 -8.30 -9.73
N ARG A 42 -0.77 -7.03 -9.38
CA ARG A 42 0.32 -6.68 -8.47
C ARG A 42 0.14 -7.30 -7.08
N LEU A 43 -1.05 -7.19 -6.48
CA LEU A 43 -1.36 -7.83 -5.19
C LEU A 43 -1.23 -9.36 -5.24
N SER A 44 -1.64 -9.99 -6.35
CA SER A 44 -1.53 -11.45 -6.51
C SER A 44 -0.08 -11.92 -6.59
N VAL A 45 0.80 -11.17 -7.24
CA VAL A 45 2.23 -11.48 -7.29
C VAL A 45 2.84 -11.35 -5.90
N GLN A 46 2.56 -10.24 -5.21
CA GLN A 46 3.05 -10.02 -3.84
C GLN A 46 2.60 -11.11 -2.86
N GLY A 47 1.35 -11.57 -2.95
CA GLY A 47 0.86 -12.66 -2.11
C GLY A 47 1.64 -13.97 -2.29
N ALA A 48 2.02 -14.29 -3.54
CA ALA A 48 2.85 -15.46 -3.81
C ALA A 48 4.27 -15.31 -3.23
N ASP A 49 4.87 -14.13 -3.38
CA ASP A 49 6.21 -13.84 -2.84
C ASP A 49 6.24 -13.91 -1.30
N VAL A 50 5.21 -13.38 -0.63
CA VAL A 50 5.06 -13.48 0.83
C VAL A 50 4.86 -14.92 1.28
N GLU A 51 4.06 -15.70 0.56
CA GLU A 51 3.83 -17.12 0.88
C GLU A 51 5.12 -17.93 0.73
N ASP A 52 5.88 -17.70 -0.35
CA ASP A 52 7.19 -18.33 -0.57
C ASP A 52 8.18 -17.96 0.56
N ALA A 53 8.27 -16.68 0.91
CA ALA A 53 9.13 -16.20 2.01
C ALA A 53 8.73 -16.78 3.38
N ALA A 54 7.44 -16.92 3.66
CA ALA A 54 6.94 -17.51 4.90
C ALA A 54 7.22 -19.02 5.01
N ARG A 55 7.29 -19.74 3.88
CA ARG A 55 7.70 -21.15 3.86
C ARG A 55 9.20 -21.31 4.13
N GLU A 56 10.02 -20.34 3.71
CA GLU A 56 11.47 -20.36 3.91
C GLU A 56 11.91 -19.83 5.28
N ARG A 57 11.12 -18.93 5.88
CA ARG A 57 11.44 -18.24 7.14
C ARG A 57 10.26 -18.35 8.12
N ASP A 58 10.46 -19.08 9.21
CA ASP A 58 9.48 -19.37 10.28
C ASP A 58 9.03 -18.13 11.10
N VAL A 59 9.31 -16.91 10.61
CA VAL A 59 9.17 -15.63 11.33
C VAL A 59 8.32 -14.60 10.57
N VAL A 60 7.91 -14.87 9.33
CA VAL A 60 7.08 -13.94 8.56
C VAL A 60 5.61 -14.08 8.97
N ASP A 61 5.02 -13.02 9.51
CA ASP A 61 3.58 -12.97 9.80
C ASP A 61 2.78 -12.79 8.49
N SER A 62 2.67 -13.87 7.72
CA SER A 62 1.92 -13.90 6.46
C SER A 62 0.45 -13.49 6.63
N SER A 63 -0.11 -13.68 7.83
CA SER A 63 -1.52 -13.39 8.08
C SER A 63 -1.84 -11.89 8.13
N LEU A 64 -0.87 -11.03 8.48
CA LEU A 64 -1.05 -9.58 8.38
C LEU A 64 -0.98 -9.11 6.92
N ALA A 65 -0.02 -9.63 6.14
CA ALA A 65 0.06 -9.39 4.70
C ALA A 65 -1.21 -9.82 3.95
N ASP A 66 -1.72 -11.02 4.25
CA ASP A 66 -2.97 -11.53 3.69
C ASP A 66 -4.14 -10.59 3.99
N SER A 67 -4.19 -10.07 5.23
CA SER A 67 -5.20 -9.11 5.62
C SER A 67 -5.07 -7.81 4.81
N ILE A 68 -3.88 -7.24 4.67
CA ILE A 68 -3.64 -6.03 3.88
C ILE A 68 -4.09 -6.23 2.43
N ALA A 69 -3.58 -7.28 1.78
CA ALA A 69 -3.90 -7.60 0.39
C ALA A 69 -5.41 -7.76 0.18
N LEU A 70 -6.09 -8.48 1.07
CA LEU A 70 -7.54 -8.65 1.02
C LEU A 70 -8.31 -7.33 1.13
N ARG A 71 -7.87 -6.41 2.00
CA ARG A 71 -8.55 -5.11 2.18
C ARG A 71 -8.34 -4.19 0.97
N LEU A 72 -7.14 -4.17 0.41
CA LEU A 72 -6.83 -3.40 -0.79
C LEU A 72 -7.59 -3.95 -2.02
N ASP A 73 -7.66 -5.29 -2.18
CA ASP A 73 -8.47 -5.89 -3.26
C ASP A 73 -9.96 -5.54 -3.14
N LYS A 74 -10.52 -5.58 -1.93
CA LYS A 74 -11.90 -5.14 -1.68
C LYS A 74 -12.10 -3.67 -2.05
N ALA A 75 -11.15 -2.79 -1.74
CA ALA A 75 -11.21 -1.39 -2.13
C ALA A 75 -11.18 -1.22 -3.67
N LEU A 76 -10.41 -2.07 -4.38
CA LEU A 76 -10.35 -2.07 -5.85
C LEU A 76 -11.68 -2.44 -6.51
N ALA A 77 -12.65 -3.02 -5.80
CA ALA A 77 -14.00 -3.25 -6.33
C ALA A 77 -14.72 -1.94 -6.69
N GLY A 78 -14.46 -0.86 -5.94
CA GLY A 78 -15.04 0.48 -6.18
C GLY A 78 -14.21 1.39 -7.08
N TYR A 79 -13.05 0.92 -7.55
CA TYR A 79 -12.02 1.76 -8.18
C TYR A 79 -12.51 2.56 -9.40
N GLY A 80 -13.36 1.96 -10.24
CA GLY A 80 -13.88 2.63 -11.45
C GLY A 80 -14.81 3.82 -11.15
N ALA A 81 -15.39 3.88 -9.96
CA ALA A 81 -16.26 4.97 -9.53
C ALA A 81 -15.50 6.08 -8.75
N MET A 82 -14.23 5.85 -8.42
CA MET A 82 -13.39 6.81 -7.72
C MET A 82 -12.97 7.97 -8.62
N THR A 83 -12.74 9.13 -8.04
CA THR A 83 -12.05 10.24 -8.71
C THR A 83 -10.61 9.86 -9.03
N ARG A 84 -9.96 10.56 -9.98
CA ARG A 84 -8.54 10.32 -10.30
C ARG A 84 -7.63 10.40 -9.07
N LEU A 85 -7.87 11.35 -8.17
CA LEU A 85 -7.08 11.51 -6.96
C LEU A 85 -7.24 10.30 -6.02
N GLN A 86 -8.48 9.84 -5.82
CA GLN A 86 -8.75 8.65 -5.01
C GLN A 86 -8.14 7.38 -5.63
N GLN A 87 -8.17 7.27 -6.96
CA GLN A 87 -7.49 6.20 -7.69
C GLN A 87 -5.97 6.25 -7.48
N SER A 88 -5.34 7.43 -7.58
CA SER A 88 -3.91 7.60 -7.32
C SER A 88 -3.53 7.25 -5.88
N VAL A 89 -4.36 7.60 -4.89
CA VAL A 89 -4.15 7.22 -3.49
C VAL A 89 -4.20 5.70 -3.31
N LEU A 90 -5.21 5.02 -3.87
CA LEU A 90 -5.32 3.57 -3.75
C LEU A 90 -4.23 2.84 -4.56
N HIS A 91 -3.85 3.37 -5.72
CA HIS A 91 -2.69 2.87 -6.47
C HIS A 91 -1.42 2.99 -5.63
N ALA A 92 -1.13 4.15 -5.05
CA ALA A 92 0.04 4.36 -4.20
C ALA A 92 0.09 3.41 -3.01
N ALA A 93 -1.06 3.13 -2.37
CA ALA A 93 -1.15 2.16 -1.27
C ALA A 93 -0.81 0.73 -1.72
N VAL A 94 -1.30 0.31 -2.90
CA VAL A 94 -0.96 -0.99 -3.49
C VAL A 94 0.52 -1.07 -3.83
N GLU A 95 1.06 -0.05 -4.51
CA GLU A 95 2.47 -0.05 -4.89
C GLU A 95 3.40 0.07 -3.69
N TYR A 96 3.03 0.80 -2.63
CA TYR A 96 3.81 0.82 -1.39
C TYR A 96 3.98 -0.59 -0.82
N PHE A 97 2.85 -1.30 -0.68
CA PHE A 97 2.82 -2.67 -0.16
C PHE A 97 3.56 -3.68 -1.05
N VAL A 98 3.72 -3.40 -2.34
CA VAL A 98 4.41 -4.31 -3.28
C VAL A 98 5.89 -3.94 -3.45
N LEU A 99 6.24 -2.65 -3.50
CA LEU A 99 7.59 -2.17 -3.82
C LEU A 99 8.59 -2.29 -2.66
N GLU A 100 8.16 -2.28 -1.39
CA GLU A 100 9.10 -2.58 -0.29
C GLU A 100 9.69 -4.00 -0.39
N HIS A 101 9.12 -4.87 -1.22
CA HIS A 101 9.55 -6.26 -1.36
C HIS A 101 10.32 -6.59 -2.65
N ASP A 102 10.54 -5.63 -3.57
CA ASP A 102 11.23 -5.91 -4.84
C ASP A 102 12.77 -5.89 -4.80
N GLY A 103 13.35 -5.65 -3.62
CA GLY A 103 14.72 -6.02 -3.31
C GLY A 103 15.78 -4.99 -3.69
N GLU A 104 16.23 -4.23 -2.68
CA GLU A 104 17.67 -3.96 -2.43
C GLU A 104 17.94 -3.36 -1.02
N ALA A 105 16.92 -3.13 -0.18
CA ALA A 105 17.14 -2.59 1.18
C ALA A 105 16.45 -3.32 2.36
N ASP A 106 15.35 -4.06 2.17
CA ASP A 106 14.49 -4.46 3.31
C ASP A 106 14.36 -5.96 3.61
N LEU A 107 15.23 -6.82 3.08
CA LEU A 107 15.25 -8.24 3.49
C LEU A 107 15.79 -8.48 4.92
N ASP A 108 16.16 -7.40 5.63
CA ASP A 108 16.72 -7.38 7.00
C ASP A 108 15.81 -6.71 8.05
N SER A 109 14.65 -6.18 7.66
CA SER A 109 13.71 -5.62 8.63
C SER A 109 12.89 -6.75 9.28
N ASN A 110 13.30 -7.14 10.50
CA ASN A 110 12.49 -7.96 11.42
C ASN A 110 11.18 -7.27 11.88
N HIS A 111 10.84 -6.08 11.36
CA HIS A 111 9.57 -5.41 11.66
C HIS A 111 8.59 -5.79 10.54
N GLY A 112 7.59 -6.60 10.90
CA GLY A 112 6.59 -7.13 9.97
C GLY A 112 5.73 -6.04 9.32
N PHE A 113 4.69 -6.48 8.60
CA PHE A 113 3.76 -5.68 7.79
C PHE A 113 2.93 -4.62 8.55
N GLU A 114 3.36 -4.18 9.73
CA GLU A 114 2.70 -3.16 10.55
C GLU A 114 2.76 -1.77 9.90
N ASP A 115 3.89 -1.41 9.30
CA ASP A 115 4.03 -0.13 8.57
C ASP A 115 3.18 -0.14 7.30
N ASP A 116 3.15 -1.26 6.57
CA ASP A 116 2.22 -1.47 5.45
C ASP A 116 0.76 -1.34 5.90
N ALA A 117 0.39 -1.97 7.01
CA ALA A 117 -0.95 -1.88 7.58
C ALA A 117 -1.29 -0.44 7.97
N ALA A 118 -0.33 0.32 8.51
CA ALA A 118 -0.52 1.73 8.86
C ALA A 118 -0.73 2.60 7.63
N VAL A 119 0.08 2.40 6.57
CA VAL A 119 -0.07 3.11 5.28
C VAL A 119 -1.39 2.76 4.61
N ALA A 120 -1.75 1.47 4.53
CA ALA A 120 -3.01 1.01 3.97
C ALA A 120 -4.19 1.60 4.74
N ASN A 121 -4.14 1.59 6.07
CA ASN A 121 -5.19 2.16 6.91
C ASN A 121 -5.35 3.67 6.75
N ALA A 122 -4.26 4.43 6.67
CA ALA A 122 -4.33 5.87 6.43
C ALA A 122 -4.99 6.17 5.07
N CYS A 123 -4.65 5.41 4.03
CA CYS A 123 -5.26 5.56 2.71
C CYS A 123 -6.74 5.18 2.71
N LEU A 124 -7.10 4.03 3.28
CA LEU A 124 -8.48 3.57 3.38
C LEU A 124 -9.36 4.55 4.19
N HIS A 125 -8.82 5.09 5.28
CA HIS A 125 -9.50 6.10 6.08
C HIS A 125 -9.74 7.39 5.28
N TRP A 126 -8.70 7.89 4.59
CA TRP A 126 -8.83 9.08 3.75
C TRP A 126 -9.84 8.88 2.60
N LEU A 127 -9.95 7.67 2.07
CA LEU A 127 -10.93 7.28 1.05
C LEU A 127 -12.36 7.14 1.60
N GLY A 128 -12.57 7.23 2.92
CA GLY A 128 -13.86 6.99 3.58
C GLY A 128 -14.27 5.52 3.62
N LEU A 129 -13.30 4.61 3.51
CA LEU A 129 -13.49 3.15 3.48
C LEU A 129 -13.17 2.50 4.83
N ASP A 130 -13.61 3.11 5.94
CA ASP A 130 -13.28 2.69 7.30
C ASP A 130 -13.67 1.23 7.62
N ALA A 131 -14.73 0.72 6.99
CA ALA A 131 -15.14 -0.68 7.11
C ALA A 131 -14.08 -1.67 6.57
N LEU A 132 -13.15 -1.20 5.75
CA LEU A 132 -12.07 -1.98 5.17
C LEU A 132 -10.76 -1.87 5.93
N LEU A 133 -10.65 -1.12 7.03
CA LEU A 133 -9.39 -1.01 7.79
C LEU A 133 -8.83 -2.37 8.24
N VAL A 134 -7.53 -2.56 8.06
CA VAL A 134 -6.75 -3.69 8.55
C VAL A 134 -6.79 -3.68 10.08
N PRO A 135 -7.22 -4.78 10.74
CA PRO A 135 -7.26 -4.87 12.19
C PRO A 135 -5.88 -4.69 12.81
N ARG A 136 -5.79 -3.94 13.90
CA ARG A 136 -4.58 -3.91 14.75
C ARG A 136 -4.59 -5.14 15.64
N ARG A 137 -3.47 -5.86 15.72
CA ARG A 137 -3.29 -6.97 16.68
C ARG A 137 -3.01 -6.45 18.08
#